data_AF-A0A4Q5SNX1-F1
#
_entry.id   AF-A0A4Q5SNX1-F1
#
_cell.length_a   1.000
_cell.length_b   1.000
_cell.length_c   1.000
_cell.angle_alpha   90.00
_cell.angle_beta   90.00
_cell.angle_gamma   90.00
#
_symmetry.space_group_name_H-M   'P 1'
#
loop_
_entity.id
_entity.type
_entity.pdbx_description
1 polymer ?
#
loop_
_entity_poly.entity_id
_entity_poly.type
_entity_poly.pdbx_seq_one_letter_code
_entity_poly.pdbx_strand_id
1 'polypeptide(L)'
;MAIEGPRLAPLSGAKPNALVILLHGYGSNGEDLIGLARMIQPALPDAAFVAPNAPSQIPRMAAAYQWWPIETFSMAERAAGAAAAAAALDRLVSSIVSVMTASS
;
A
#
# COMPACT_ATOMS: atom_id res chain seq x y z
N MET A 1 -0.33 -12.26 -8.00
CA MET A 1 -1.12 -12.14 -6.76
C MET A 1 -1.56 -10.68 -6.59
N ALA A 2 -2.81 -10.44 -6.20
CA ALA A 2 -3.31 -9.10 -5.84
C ALA A 2 -3.01 -8.84 -4.36
N ILE A 3 -2.68 -7.59 -4.02
CA ILE A 3 -2.48 -7.14 -2.64
C ILE A 3 -3.63 -6.21 -2.26
N GLU A 4 -4.03 -6.26 -0.99
CA GLU A 4 -5.12 -5.47 -0.43
C GLU A 4 -4.72 -4.95 0.95
N GLY A 5 -5.50 -4.01 1.48
CA GLY A 5 -5.32 -3.52 2.84
C GLY A 5 -6.32 -2.42 3.17
N PRO A 6 -6.23 -1.84 4.37
CA PRO A 6 -7.12 -0.79 4.82
C PRO A 6 -7.09 0.44 3.91
N ARG A 7 -8.23 1.12 3.88
CA ARG A 7 -8.50 2.26 3.01
C ARG A 7 -9.23 3.35 3.78
N LEU A 8 -8.99 4.60 3.40
CA LEU A 8 -9.80 5.74 3.81
C LEU A 8 -10.35 6.43 2.57
N ALA A 9 -11.67 6.64 2.55
CA ALA A 9 -12.31 7.51 1.55
C ALA A 9 -11.88 8.97 1.79
N PRO A 10 -12.02 9.87 0.79
CA PRO A 10 -11.79 11.29 0.98
C PRO A 10 -12.56 11.84 2.19
N LEU A 11 -11.88 12.64 3.01
CA LEU A 11 -12.47 13.27 4.17
C LEU A 11 -13.55 14.28 3.78
N SER A 12 -13.41 14.93 2.62
CA SER A 12 -14.41 15.85 2.08
C SER A 12 -15.72 15.17 1.67
N GLY A 13 -15.73 13.84 1.52
CA GLY A 13 -16.86 13.07 0.98
C GLY A 13 -17.05 13.22 -0.53
N ALA A 14 -16.22 14.02 -1.20
CA ALA A 14 -16.25 14.19 -2.65
C ALA A 14 -15.61 12.99 -3.38
N LYS A 15 -15.78 12.96 -4.71
CA LYS A 15 -15.02 12.03 -5.56
C LYS A 15 -13.52 12.31 -5.39
N PRO A 16 -12.67 11.29 -5.15
CA PRO A 16 -11.26 11.51 -4.93
C PRO A 16 -10.57 12.13 -6.16
N ASN A 17 -9.79 13.19 -5.96
CA ASN A 17 -8.96 13.81 -7.01
C ASN A 17 -7.48 13.39 -6.92
N ALA A 18 -7.12 12.69 -5.85
CA ALA A 18 -5.78 12.19 -5.60
C ALA A 18 -5.86 10.83 -4.89
N LEU A 19 -4.77 10.06 -5.02
CA LEU A 19 -4.58 8.78 -4.36
C LEU A 19 -3.24 8.79 -3.63
N VAL A 20 -3.26 8.45 -2.34
CA VAL A 20 -2.06 8.26 -1.52
C VAL A 20 -1.96 6.78 -1.15
N ILE A 21 -0.84 6.16 -1.51
CA ILE A 21 -0.56 4.75 -1.19
C ILE A 21 0.60 4.71 -0.21
N LEU A 22 0.36 4.14 0.98
CA LEU A 22 1.38 3.98 2.01
C LEU A 22 1.91 2.54 2.03
N LEU A 23 3.20 2.37 1.79
CA LEU A 23 3.85 1.06 1.80
C LEU A 23 4.61 0.87 3.11
N HIS A 24 4.22 -0.14 3.88
CA HIS A 24 4.85 -0.44 5.17
C HIS A 24 6.26 -1.03 4.99
N GLY A 25 7.08 -0.90 6.03
CA GLY A 25 8.41 -1.54 6.11
C GLY A 25 8.34 -3.03 6.43
N TYR A 26 9.49 -3.71 6.36
CA TYR A 26 9.59 -5.14 6.69
C TYR A 26 9.07 -5.45 8.09
N GLY A 27 8.19 -6.44 8.22
CA GLY A 27 7.64 -6.91 9.50
C GLY A 27 6.45 -6.11 10.04
N SER A 28 6.03 -5.06 9.34
CA SER A 28 4.81 -4.30 9.64
C SER A 28 3.64 -4.77 8.74
N ASN A 29 2.55 -4.01 8.72
CA ASN A 29 1.33 -4.29 7.96
C ASN A 29 0.61 -2.98 7.58
N GLY A 30 -0.45 -3.09 6.81
CA GLY A 30 -1.27 -1.96 6.37
C GLY A 30 -2.07 -1.28 7.49
N GLU A 31 -2.51 -2.02 8.50
CA GLU A 31 -3.23 -1.46 9.66
C GLU A 31 -2.35 -0.51 10.48
N ASP A 32 -1.07 -0.84 10.65
CA ASP A 32 -0.10 0.05 11.31
C ASP A 32 0.00 1.38 10.54
N LEU A 33 0.11 1.33 9.21
CA LEU A 33 0.28 2.53 8.39
C LEU A 33 -1.01 3.33 8.16
N ILE A 34 -2.18 2.71 8.17
CA ILE A 34 -3.43 3.47 7.99
C ILE A 34 -3.67 4.43 9.17
N GLY A 35 -3.10 4.13 10.34
CA GLY A 35 -3.04 5.07 11.48
C GLY A 35 -2.36 6.40 11.10
N LEU A 36 -1.23 6.35 10.40
CA LEU A 36 -0.55 7.56 9.90
C LEU A 36 -1.38 8.29 8.84
N ALA A 37 -2.06 7.53 7.96
CA ALA A 37 -2.93 8.11 6.94
C ALA A 37 -4.01 9.01 7.56
N ARG A 38 -4.64 8.59 8.67
CA ARG A 38 -5.64 9.39 9.38
C ARG A 38 -5.10 10.73 9.88
N MET A 39 -3.82 10.80 10.27
CA MET A 39 -3.19 12.04 10.71
C MET A 39 -2.87 13.00 9.55
N ILE A 40 -2.59 12.45 8.37
CA ILE A 40 -2.26 13.22 7.15
C ILE A 40 -3.53 13.70 6.43
N GLN A 41 -4.61 12.92 6.50
CA GLN A 41 -5.85 13.12 5.76
C GLN A 41 -6.44 14.55 5.85
N PRO A 42 -6.40 15.27 6.99
CA PRO A 42 -6.88 16.65 7.07
C PRO A 42 -6.14 17.63 6.15
N ALA A 43 -4.86 17.37 5.82
CA ALA A 43 -4.08 18.19 4.90
C ALA A 43 -4.36 17.87 3.42
N LEU A 44 -4.98 16.73 3.14
CA LEU A 44 -5.32 16.25 1.80
C LEU A 44 -6.78 15.74 1.79
N PRO A 45 -7.77 16.61 2.03
CA PRO A 45 -9.14 16.20 2.33
C PRO A 45 -9.84 15.50 1.15
N ASP A 46 -9.40 15.76 -0.08
CA ASP A 46 -9.96 15.15 -1.30
C ASP A 46 -9.20 13.88 -1.75
N ALA A 47 -8.17 13.45 -1.03
CA ALA A 47 -7.39 12.26 -1.38
C ALA A 47 -8.01 10.99 -0.78
N ALA A 48 -8.05 9.92 -1.58
CA ALA A 48 -8.23 8.57 -1.05
C ALA A 48 -6.89 8.02 -0.55
N PHE A 49 -6.92 7.26 0.55
CA PHE A 49 -5.72 6.63 1.12
C PHE A 49 -5.85 5.12 1.09
N VAL A 50 -4.75 4.42 0.80
CA VAL A 50 -4.68 2.95 0.83
C VAL A 50 -3.35 2.53 1.46
N ALA A 51 -3.38 1.57 2.37
CA ALA A 51 -2.18 0.96 2.95
C ALA A 51 -2.23 -0.56 2.77
N PRO A 52 -1.73 -1.12 1.65
CA PRO A 52 -1.80 -2.56 1.41
C PRO A 52 -0.85 -3.34 2.32
N ASN A 53 -1.23 -4.57 2.67
CA ASN A 53 -0.27 -5.56 3.16
C ASN A 53 0.62 -6.01 1.99
N ALA A 54 1.91 -6.22 2.28
CA ALA A 54 2.83 -6.82 1.33
C ALA A 54 2.43 -8.27 0.98
N PRO A 55 2.87 -8.83 -0.17
CA PRO A 55 2.36 -10.11 -0.68
C PRO A 55 2.61 -11.34 0.19
N SER A 56 3.61 -11.29 1.08
CA SER A 56 4.04 -12.43 1.87
C SER A 56 3.99 -12.10 3.35
N GLN A 57 3.37 -12.98 4.14
CA GLN A 57 3.45 -12.92 5.60
C GLN A 57 4.76 -13.53 6.08
N ILE A 58 5.38 -12.92 7.10
CA ILE A 58 6.56 -13.48 7.75
C ILE A 58 6.15 -14.72 8.56
N PRO A 59 6.77 -15.90 8.34
CA PRO A 59 6.41 -17.11 9.06
C PRO A 59 6.52 -16.93 10.58
N ARG A 60 5.51 -17.43 11.30
CA ARG A 60 5.43 -17.42 12.78
C ARG A 60 5.33 -16.02 13.43
N MET A 61 5.14 -14.97 12.65
CA MET A 61 4.84 -13.63 13.17
C MET A 61 3.41 -13.24 12.83
N ALA A 62 2.63 -12.85 13.84
CA ALA A 62 1.25 -12.41 13.66
C ALA A 62 1.24 -11.01 13.03
N ALA A 63 0.42 -10.83 11.99
CA ALA A 63 0.22 -9.54 11.33
C ALA A 63 1.52 -8.83 10.89
N ALA A 64 2.53 -9.59 10.47
CA ALA A 64 3.80 -9.08 9.98
C ALA A 64 4.03 -9.52 8.54
N TYR A 65 4.27 -8.58 7.63
CA TYR A 65 4.39 -8.84 6.20
C TYR A 65 5.72 -8.32 5.65
N GLN A 66 6.09 -8.87 4.50
CA GLN A 66 7.30 -8.53 3.76
C GLN A 66 7.01 -8.45 2.27
N TRP A 67 7.61 -7.46 1.60
CA TRP A 67 7.53 -7.30 0.15
C TRP A 67 8.36 -8.36 -0.57
N TRP A 68 9.53 -8.66 0.00
CA TRP A 68 10.41 -9.77 -0.32
C TRP A 68 11.16 -10.17 0.96
N PRO A 69 11.65 -11.43 1.08
CA PRO A 69 12.54 -11.82 2.17
C PRO A 69 13.83 -11.02 2.13
N ILE A 70 14.37 -10.66 3.29
CA ILE A 70 15.66 -10.01 3.41
C ILE A 70 16.64 -11.02 3.99
N GLU A 71 17.68 -11.37 3.21
CA GLU A 71 18.68 -12.36 3.62
C GLU A 71 20.07 -11.74 3.73
N THR A 72 20.41 -10.82 2.81
CA THR A 72 21.78 -10.31 2.64
C THR A 72 21.92 -8.80 2.84
N PHE A 73 20.82 -8.05 2.77
CA PHE A 73 20.80 -6.58 2.74
C PHE A 73 21.61 -5.95 1.59
N SER A 74 22.02 -6.75 0.60
CA SER A 74 22.81 -6.27 -0.53
C SER A 74 21.99 -5.34 -1.43
N MET A 75 22.67 -4.45 -2.16
CA MET A 75 22.01 -3.61 -3.16
C MET A 75 21.32 -4.44 -4.25
N ALA A 76 21.95 -5.56 -4.64
CA ALA A 76 21.40 -6.47 -5.64
C ALA A 76 20.08 -7.12 -5.16
N GLU A 77 20.04 -7.61 -3.92
CA GLU A 77 18.83 -8.16 -3.31
C GLU A 77 17.72 -7.11 -3.25
N ARG A 78 18.03 -5.88 -2.81
CA ARG A 78 17.06 -4.79 -2.74
C ARG A 78 16.47 -4.45 -4.11
N ALA A 79 17.31 -4.36 -5.14
CA ALA A 79 16.86 -4.07 -6.50
C ALA A 79 15.97 -5.20 -7.05
N ALA A 80 16.38 -6.46 -6.88
CA ALA A 80 15.61 -7.62 -7.31
C ALA A 80 14.27 -7.73 -6.55
N GLY A 81 14.29 -7.51 -5.24
CA GLY A 81 13.09 -7.51 -4.40
C GLY A 81 12.09 -6.42 -4.78
N ALA A 82 12.56 -5.19 -4.99
CA ALA A 82 11.72 -4.09 -5.45
C ALA A 82 11.07 -4.40 -6.81
N ALA A 83 11.85 -4.95 -7.75
CA ALA A 83 11.32 -5.37 -9.05
C ALA A 83 10.26 -6.49 -8.92
N ALA A 84 10.47 -7.45 -8.03
CA ALA A 84 9.50 -8.54 -7.78
C ALA A 84 8.19 -8.02 -7.17
N ALA A 85 8.26 -7.01 -6.29
CA ALA A 85 7.09 -6.39 -5.67
C ALA A 85 6.29 -5.50 -6.64
N ALA A 86 6.94 -4.89 -7.63
CA ALA A 86 6.36 -3.91 -8.54
C ALA A 86 5.08 -4.42 -9.22
N ALA A 87 5.09 -5.64 -9.76
CA ALA A 87 3.95 -6.19 -10.47
C ALA A 87 2.68 -6.32 -9.60
N ALA A 88 2.82 -6.54 -8.29
CA ALA A 88 1.68 -6.57 -7.39
C ALA A 88 1.14 -5.16 -7.12
N LEU A 89 2.04 -4.19 -6.95
CA LEU A 89 1.70 -2.79 -6.75
C LEU A 89 1.04 -2.19 -7.99
N ASP A 90 1.57 -2.45 -9.19
CA ASP A 90 1.02 -1.97 -10.46
C ASP A 90 -0.42 -2.44 -10.67
N ARG A 91 -0.72 -3.70 -10.31
CA ARG A 91 -2.09 -4.22 -10.37
C ARG A 91 -3.02 -3.53 -9.39
N LEU A 92 -2.55 -3.26 -8.16
CA LEU A 92 -3.33 -2.51 -7.18
C LEU A 92 -3.61 -1.09 -7.67
N VAL A 93 -2.58 -0.37 -8.13
CA VAL A 93 -2.70 1.00 -8.67
C VAL A 93 -3.68 1.02 -9.84
N SER A 94 -3.51 0.13 -10.81
CA SER A 94 -4.38 0.05 -12.00
C SER A 94 -5.84 -0.20 -11.61
N SER A 95 -6.08 -1.10 -10.65
CA SER A 95 -7.42 -1.39 -10.13
C SER A 95 -8.06 -0.15 -9.49
N ILE A 96 -7.34 0.55 -8.61
CA ILE A 96 -7.85 1.74 -7.92
C ILE A 96 -8.14 2.86 -8.91
N VAL A 97 -7.19 3.16 -9.79
CA VAL A 97 -7.32 4.24 -10.78
C VAL A 97 -8.50 3.95 -11.71
N SER A 98 -8.67 2.71 -12.16
CA SER A 98 -9.82 2.32 -13.00
C SER A 98 -11.15 2.63 -12.30
N VAL A 99 -11.28 2.35 -11.01
CA VAL A 99 -12.49 2.67 -10.24
C VAL A 99 -12.68 4.18 -10.09
N MET A 100 -11.61 4.93 -9.82
CA MET A 100 -11.67 6.40 -9.71
C MET A 100 -12.08 7.07 -11.03
N THR A 101 -11.73 6.48 -12.18
CA THR A 101 -12.07 7.04 -13.50
C THR A 101 -13.40 6.54 -14.06
N ALA A 102 -13.91 5.38 -13.63
CA ALA A 102 -15.12 4.75 -14.18
C ALA A 102 -16.45 5.46 -13.86
N SER A 103 -16.43 6.58 -13.13
CA SER A 103 -17.61 7.44 -12.93
C SER A 103 -17.49 8.68 -13.82
N SER A 104 -17.99 8.55 -15.05
CA SER A 104 -18.35 9.63 -15.99
C SER A 104 -19.64 9.23 -16.70
#